data_AF-A0A3D3W845-F1
#
_entry.id   AF-A0A3D3W845-F1
#
_cell.length_a   1.000
_cell.length_b   1.000
_cell.length_c   1.000
_cell.angle_alpha   90.00
_cell.angle_beta   90.00
_cell.angle_gamma   90.00
#
_symmetry.space_group_name_H-M   'P 1'
#
loop_
_entity.id
_entity.type
_entity.pdbx_description
1 polymer ?
#
loop_
_entity_poly.entity_id
_entity_poly.type
_entity_poly.pdbx_seq_one_letter_code
_entity_poly.pdbx_strand_id
1 'polypeptide(L)'
;CLNEALQICLDRFKNGEKQVSTLLEAMRGRITQAPSAEIDYVEICDAASLKPLERIEGPAVAALAVRIGKTRLIDNMILGA
;
A
#
# COMPACT_ATOMS: atom_id res chain seq x y z
N CYS A 1 8.08 4.57 -8.00
CA CYS A 1 8.09 4.10 -6.59
C CYS A 1 6.69 3.90 -6.01
N LEU A 2 5.77 4.87 -6.02
CA LEU A 2 4.40 4.70 -5.48
C LEU A 2 3.63 3.59 -6.20
N ASN A 3 3.46 3.74 -7.52
CA ASN A 3 2.81 2.73 -8.36
C ASN A 3 3.49 1.36 -8.26
N GLU A 4 4.82 1.31 -8.22
CA GLU A 4 5.57 0.06 -8.05
C GLU A 4 5.35 -0.59 -6.69
N ALA A 5 5.23 0.18 -5.61
CA ALA A 5 4.89 -0.33 -4.29
C ALA A 5 3.50 -0.94 -4.28
N LEU A 6 2.53 -0.28 -4.93
CA LEU A 6 1.20 -0.81 -5.15
C LEU A 6 1.25 -2.12 -5.95
N GLN A 7 1.94 -2.18 -7.09
CA GLN A 7 2.05 -3.40 -7.88
C GLN A 7 2.66 -4.57 -7.09
N ILE A 8 3.71 -4.33 -6.29
CA ILE A 8 4.28 -5.34 -5.39
C ILE A 8 3.23 -5.87 -4.40
N CYS A 9 2.40 -4.98 -3.84
CA CYS A 9 1.31 -5.37 -2.96
C CYS A 9 0.28 -6.24 -3.70
N LEU A 10 -0.12 -5.86 -4.92
CA LEU A 10 -1.07 -6.62 -5.73
C LEU A 10 -0.53 -8.01 -6.09
N ASP A 11 0.72 -8.09 -6.50
CA ASP A 11 1.34 -9.36 -6.90
C ASP A 11 1.44 -10.31 -5.70
N ARG A 12 1.85 -9.82 -4.53
CA ARG A 12 1.84 -10.61 -3.29
C ARG A 12 0.45 -11.06 -2.90
N PHE A 13 -0.53 -10.16 -2.98
CA PHE A 13 -1.94 -10.49 -2.72
C PHE A 13 -2.46 -11.59 -3.67
N LYS A 14 -2.18 -11.47 -4.98
CA LYS A 14 -2.53 -12.48 -5.99
C LYS A 14 -1.84 -13.81 -5.75
N ASN A 15 -0.65 -13.81 -5.17
CA ASN A 15 0.08 -15.01 -4.75
C ASN A 15 -0.40 -15.60 -3.41
N GLY A 16 -1.48 -15.07 -2.84
CA GLY A 16 -2.15 -15.62 -1.65
C GLY A 16 -1.79 -14.95 -0.33
N GLU A 17 -0.93 -13.92 -0.34
CA GLU A 17 -0.66 -13.14 0.87
C GLU A 17 -1.91 -12.35 1.27
N LYS A 18 -2.32 -12.47 2.53
CA LYS A 18 -3.49 -11.79 3.08
C LYS A 18 -3.16 -11.01 4.35
N GLN A 19 -1.99 -11.21 4.92
CA GLN A 19 -1.54 -10.53 6.12
C GLN A 19 -1.15 -9.09 5.77
N VAL A 20 -1.87 -8.12 6.33
CA VAL A 20 -1.70 -6.70 5.96
C VAL A 20 -0.30 -6.21 6.33
N SER A 21 0.23 -6.59 7.50
CA SER A 21 1.57 -6.21 7.92
C SER A 21 2.64 -6.60 6.90
N THR A 22 2.60 -7.82 6.36
CA THR A 22 3.55 -8.31 5.35
C THR A 22 3.44 -7.54 4.03
N LEU A 23 2.23 -7.17 3.61
CA LEU A 23 2.02 -6.34 2.42
C LEU A 23 2.54 -4.91 2.63
N LEU A 24 2.25 -4.31 3.79
CA LEU A 24 2.73 -2.97 4.14
C LEU A 24 4.26 -2.91 4.23
N GLU A 25 4.91 -3.93 4.79
CA GLU A 25 6.37 -4.04 4.81
C GLU A 25 6.96 -4.05 3.40
N ALA A 26 6.36 -4.82 2.48
CA ALA A 26 6.80 -4.86 1.09
C ALA A 26 6.64 -3.50 0.38
N MET A 27 5.50 -2.82 0.59
CA MET A 27 5.26 -1.49 0.04
C MET A 27 6.26 -0.47 0.59
N ARG A 28 6.45 -0.44 1.92
CA ARG A 28 7.40 0.47 2.59
C ARG A 28 8.81 0.22 2.09
N GLY A 29 9.23 -1.05 1.99
CA GLY A 29 10.54 -1.44 1.49
C GLY A 29 10.81 -0.96 0.06
N ARG A 30 9.79 -0.96 -0.81
CA ARG A 30 9.93 -0.39 -2.17
C ARG A 30 10.05 1.13 -2.13
N ILE A 31 9.24 1.83 -1.32
CA ILE A 31 9.24 3.29 -1.28
C ILE A 31 10.57 3.83 -0.73
N THR A 32 11.11 3.21 0.33
CA THR A 32 12.36 3.67 0.98
C THR A 32 13.61 3.49 0.12
N GLN A 33 13.55 2.72 -0.96
CA GLN A 33 14.63 2.65 -1.96
C GLN A 33 14.74 3.93 -2.81
N ALA A 34 13.72 4.79 -2.82
CA ALA A 34 13.80 6.09 -3.48
C ALA A 34 14.41 7.12 -2.51
N PRO A 35 15.61 7.69 -2.79
CA PRO A 35 16.36 8.49 -1.80
C PRO A 35 15.65 9.76 -1.30
N SER A 36 14.73 10.30 -2.07
CA SER A 36 13.99 11.54 -1.75
C SER A 36 12.54 11.29 -1.30
N ALA A 37 12.17 10.03 -1.02
CA ALA A 37 10.82 9.65 -0.66
C ALA A 37 10.64 9.60 0.86
N GLU A 38 9.72 10.43 1.37
CA GLU A 38 9.27 10.41 2.76
C GLU A 38 7.84 9.90 2.82
N ILE A 39 7.61 8.84 3.58
CA ILE A 39 6.27 8.25 3.73
C ILE A 39 5.45 9.08 4.71
N ASP A 40 4.33 9.65 4.26
CA ASP A 40 3.32 10.22 5.14
C ASP A 40 2.47 9.09 5.76
N TYR A 41 1.94 8.21 4.92
CA TYR A 41 1.30 6.97 5.36
C TYR A 41 1.32 5.90 4.26
N VAL A 42 1.24 4.64 4.69
CA VAL A 42 0.93 3.48 3.85
C VAL A 42 0.03 2.59 4.68
N GLU A 43 -1.17 2.30 4.19
CA GLU A 43 -2.20 1.60 4.94
C GLU A 43 -3.06 0.73 3.99
N ILE A 44 -3.62 -0.35 4.52
CA ILE A 44 -4.60 -1.18 3.82
C ILE A 44 -5.87 -1.18 4.67
N CYS A 45 -6.96 -0.78 4.04
CA CYS A 45 -8.24 -0.59 4.71
C CYS A 45 -9.35 -1.40 4.04
N ASP A 46 -10.43 -1.62 4.77
CA ASP A 46 -11.68 -2.11 4.22
C ASP A 46 -12.22 -1.10 3.19
N ALA A 47 -12.64 -1.59 2.02
CA ALA A 47 -13.00 -0.73 0.90
C ALA A 47 -14.26 0.12 1.14
N ALA A 48 -15.15 -0.31 2.04
CA ALA A 48 -16.40 0.40 2.32
C ALA A 48 -16.29 1.37 3.50
N SER A 49 -15.67 0.92 4.60
CA SER A 49 -15.59 1.66 5.86
C SER A 49 -14.31 2.47 6.02
N LEU A 50 -13.29 2.22 5.18
CA LEU A 50 -11.95 2.80 5.28
C LEU A 50 -11.25 2.54 6.62
N LYS A 51 -11.73 1.54 7.38
CA LYS A 51 -11.09 1.12 8.63
C LYS A 51 -9.85 0.28 8.33
N PRO A 52 -8.76 0.45 9.09
CA PRO A 52 -7.55 -0.37 8.92
C PRO A 52 -7.86 -1.86 9.09
N LEU A 53 -7.21 -2.69 8.28
CA LEU A 53 -7.33 -4.15 8.35
C LEU A 53 -6.06 -4.76 8.92
N GLU A 54 -6.21 -5.86 9.65
CA GLU A 54 -5.08 -6.73 10.00
C GLU A 54 -4.87 -7.84 8.96
N ARG A 55 -5.96 -8.26 8.31
CA ARG A 55 -5.99 -9.31 7.30
C ARG A 55 -7.01 -8.98 6.21
N ILE A 56 -6.70 -9.30 4.96
CA ILE A 56 -7.59 -9.10 3.82
C ILE A 56 -8.47 -10.35 3.62
N GLU A 57 -9.74 -10.24 3.99
CA GLU A 57 -10.75 -11.30 3.83
C GLU A 57 -11.87 -10.94 2.84
N GLY A 58 -11.90 -9.69 2.38
CA GLY A 58 -12.86 -9.16 1.41
C GLY A 58 -12.28 -7.97 0.64
N PRO A 59 -13.14 -7.18 -0.03
CA PRO A 59 -12.71 -6.00 -0.77
C PRO A 59 -11.93 -5.03 0.12
N ALA A 60 -10.70 -4.73 -0.29
CA ALA A 60 -9.80 -3.84 0.44
C ALA A 60 -9.22 -2.77 -0.49
N VAL A 61 -8.70 -1.69 0.09
CA VAL A 61 -7.97 -0.65 -0.61
C VAL A 61 -6.60 -0.47 0.04
N ALA A 62 -5.54 -0.62 -0.75
CA ALA A 62 -4.21 -0.18 -0.38
C ALA A 62 -4.08 1.30 -0.74
N ALA A 63 -3.75 2.15 0.24
CA ALA A 63 -3.62 3.58 0.05
C ALA A 63 -2.30 4.08 0.63
N LEU A 64 -1.69 5.04 -0.05
CA LEU A 64 -0.44 5.63 0.38
C LEU A 64 -0.37 7.13 0.08
N ALA A 65 0.44 7.81 0.87
CA ALA A 65 0.87 9.17 0.63
C ALA A 65 2.37 9.28 0.88
N VAL A 66 3.09 9.88 -0.07
CA VAL A 66 4.54 10.02 -0.04
C VAL A 66 4.92 11.42 -0.51
N ARG A 67 5.86 12.06 0.17
CA ARG A 67 6.48 13.31 -0.26
C ARG A 67 7.75 13.03 -1.05
N ILE A 68 7.87 13.70 -2.19
CA ILE A 68 9.06 13.72 -3.04
C ILE A 68 9.55 15.17 -3.09
N GLY A 69 10.57 15.47 -2.29
CA GLY A 69 10.97 16.86 -2.04
C GLY A 69 9.82 17.66 -1.38
N LYS A 70 9.26 18.63 -2.10
CA LYS A 70 8.12 19.45 -1.62
C LYS A 70 6.76 18.96 -2.09
N THR A 71 6.72 18.03 -3.05
CA THR A 71 5.48 17.57 -3.66
C THR A 71 4.94 16.38 -2.88
N ARG A 72 3.67 16.48 -2.45
CA ARG A 72 2.96 15.37 -1.82
C ARG A 72 2.15 14.62 -2.86
N LEU A 73 2.44 13.33 -3.03
CA LEU A 73 1.76 12.44 -3.96
C LEU A 73 0.90 11.45 -3.16
N ILE A 74 -0.27 11.15 -3.69
CA ILE A 74 -1.15 10.08 -3.19
C ILE A 74 -1.34 9.06 -4.30
N ASP A 75 -1.51 7.81 -3.91
CA ASP A 75 -1.89 6.74 -4.82
C ASP A 75 -2.68 5.68 -4.04
N ASN A 76 -3.52 4.93 -4.74
CA ASN A 76 -4.30 3.85 -4.14
C ASN A 76 -4.61 2.75 -5.14
N MET A 77 -5.00 1.58 -4.63
CA MET A 77 -5.43 0.46 -5.46
C MET A 77 -6.37 -0.47 -4.70
N ILE A 78 -7.37 -1.00 -5.41
CA ILE A 78 -8.30 -1.98 -4.87
C ILE A 78 -7.66 -3.38 -4.90
N LEU A 79 -7.85 -4.13 -3.82
CA LEU A 79 -7.44 -5.53 -3.66
C LEU A 79 -8.71 -6.38 -3.44
N GLY A 80 -8.85 -7.48 -4.17
CA GLY A 80 -9.98 -8.41 -4.01
C GLY A 80 -11.28 -7.95 -4.69
N ALA A 81 -11.19 -7.70 -6.00
CA ALA A 81 -12.36 -7.62 -6.89
C ALA A 81 -12.65 -8.98 -7.53
#